data_AF-A0A7C7MY26-F1
#
_entry.id   AF-A0A7C7MY26-F1
#
_cell.length_a   1.000
_cell.length_b   1.000
_cell.length_c   1.000
_cell.angle_alpha   90.00
_cell.angle_beta   90.00
_cell.angle_gamma   90.00
#
_symmetry.space_group_name_H-M   'P 1'
#
loop_
_entity.id
_entity.type
_entity.pdbx_description
1 polymer ?
#
loop_
_entity_poly.entity_id
_entity_poly.type
_entity_poly.pdbx_seq_one_letter_code
_entity_poly.pdbx_strand_id
1 'polypeptide(L)'
;MMTARSWVGEGISKPPFHVVHHKGILEILTNTLQIEHLPPKSVDGPIRRELELLSSEASIHEWAFKENEGLSLIVPATVYPPREDTGLLFSCLSKLGKGDGRKLLEIGCGSGAVSIALAKFGWEVTTCDVNPLAIAATTGNASYNKVNLTAIEGGLNEGGNFTNQQLIESRGPFDIITWNLPYLSPVKGDEEKLGPLEDAGLVDTQENNGWGVALLQSLTKETDLLKPGGAIYLLHTNNERGNLLQSRWRAAGWATRISSELQFDDGERLTCFAAWKPHEKAARQSHDVLDSTNQYLMETDLPIGSMVTAKQQLAGRGQRKRVWDTNEGDFAGSWVLDPELMECGPGMMQLDAGVAVIDAICASQDIPLPSAHWTNCNPFSNHNLSIHWPNDVWADSGKLAGCLIEGRQTGKHQKVVLGIGLNLGIPNTEDYPSTGLSDITNSVTLEGFTDLIDTAVSSQFETGILIPPRPNQKNAVWALMTNHLSRGLSLKQDAEKLTVTSISKAGELICHDGRKRRIISDSYNLIWN
;
A
#
# COMPACT_ATOMS: atom_id res chain seq x y z
N MET A 1 12.56 35.20 -4.72
CA MET A 1 11.92 34.15 -3.90
C MET A 1 11.31 33.14 -4.85
N MET A 2 11.97 31.98 -4.99
CA MET A 2 11.57 30.88 -5.87
C MET A 2 10.36 30.16 -5.28
N THR A 3 9.27 30.07 -6.04
CA THR A 3 8.08 29.29 -5.67
C THR A 3 8.07 27.97 -6.44
N ALA A 4 8.00 26.88 -5.69
CA ALA A 4 7.86 25.51 -6.15
C ALA A 4 6.57 25.31 -6.98
N ARG A 5 6.70 25.33 -8.30
CA ARG A 5 5.70 24.88 -9.27
C ARG A 5 6.41 24.18 -10.42
N SER A 6 6.51 22.85 -10.37
CA SER A 6 6.58 21.93 -11.51
C SER A 6 7.12 20.54 -11.09
N TRP A 7 6.33 19.73 -10.38
CA TRP A 7 6.63 18.31 -10.15
C TRP A 7 5.36 17.42 -10.19
N VAL A 8 4.33 17.87 -10.91
CA VAL A 8 3.15 17.06 -11.18
C VAL A 8 2.74 17.33 -12.63
N GLY A 9 2.93 16.33 -13.49
CA GLY A 9 2.38 16.31 -14.84
C GLY A 9 3.33 16.74 -15.94
N GLU A 10 4.35 15.93 -16.20
CA GLU A 10 4.68 15.59 -17.59
C GLU A 10 4.62 14.06 -17.67
N GLY A 11 3.91 13.56 -18.68
CA GLY A 11 3.69 12.14 -18.87
C GLY A 11 5.02 11.38 -18.82
N ILE A 12 5.01 10.21 -18.19
CA ILE A 12 6.11 9.26 -18.27
C ILE A 12 6.27 8.96 -19.76
N SER A 13 7.22 9.62 -20.41
CA SER A 13 7.64 9.26 -21.75
C SER A 13 8.17 7.83 -21.66
N LYS A 14 7.72 6.96 -22.56
CA LYS A 14 8.22 5.59 -22.68
C LYS A 14 9.76 5.64 -22.61
N PRO A 15 10.42 5.00 -21.64
CA PRO A 15 11.87 4.94 -21.66
C PRO A 15 12.29 4.25 -22.97
N PRO A 16 13.20 4.84 -23.77
CA PRO A 16 13.64 4.21 -25.00
C PRO A 16 14.54 3.03 -24.64
N PHE A 17 14.06 1.81 -24.87
CA PHE A 17 14.88 0.61 -24.78
C PHE A 17 15.65 0.45 -26.10
N HIS A 18 16.98 0.46 -26.04
CA HIS A 18 17.83 0.12 -27.17
C HIS A 18 18.66 -1.11 -26.84
N VAL A 19 18.55 -2.14 -27.69
CA VAL A 19 19.38 -3.34 -27.62
C VAL A 19 20.57 -3.17 -28.55
N VAL A 20 21.80 -3.24 -28.02
CA VAL A 20 23.04 -3.10 -28.80
C VAL A 20 23.92 -4.33 -28.58
N HIS A 21 24.24 -5.09 -29.63
CA HIS A 21 25.13 -6.25 -29.50
C HIS A 21 26.61 -5.81 -29.53
N HIS A 22 27.32 -5.85 -28.40
CA HIS A 22 28.78 -5.58 -28.32
C HIS A 22 29.57 -6.83 -27.92
N LYS A 23 30.60 -7.19 -28.72
CA LYS A 23 31.41 -8.42 -28.55
C LYS A 23 32.35 -8.46 -27.32
N GLY A 24 32.78 -7.32 -26.78
CA GLY A 24 33.88 -7.27 -25.79
C GLY A 24 33.51 -7.59 -24.34
N ILE A 25 32.21 -7.56 -24.02
CA ILE A 25 31.70 -7.78 -22.66
C ILE A 25 31.16 -9.21 -22.49
N LEU A 26 30.71 -9.84 -23.59
CA LEU A 26 30.34 -11.26 -23.62
C LEU A 26 31.49 -12.15 -23.13
N GLU A 27 32.73 -11.90 -23.57
CA GLU A 27 33.91 -12.68 -23.15
C GLU A 27 34.11 -12.74 -21.63
N ILE A 28 33.75 -11.70 -20.89
CA ILE A 28 33.90 -11.68 -19.43
C ILE A 28 32.87 -12.62 -18.77
N LEU A 29 31.62 -12.61 -19.23
CA LEU A 29 30.58 -13.52 -18.73
C LEU A 29 30.81 -14.96 -19.21
N THR A 30 31.22 -15.17 -20.47
CA THR A 30 31.53 -16.50 -21.00
C THR A 30 32.69 -17.15 -20.25
N ASN A 31 33.73 -16.38 -19.89
CA ASN A 31 34.86 -16.88 -19.11
C ASN A 31 34.52 -17.10 -17.62
N THR A 32 33.53 -16.37 -17.08
CA THR A 32 33.08 -16.54 -15.69
C THR A 32 32.11 -17.72 -15.54
N LEU A 33 31.33 -18.04 -16.56
CA LEU A 33 30.26 -19.05 -16.50
C LEU A 33 30.70 -20.49 -16.84
N GLN A 34 31.93 -20.72 -17.34
CA GLN A 34 32.47 -22.06 -17.70
C GLN A 34 31.42 -23.08 -18.21
N ILE A 35 30.60 -22.68 -19.19
CA ILE A 35 29.62 -23.61 -19.78
C ILE A 35 30.33 -24.43 -20.86
N GLU A 36 31.02 -25.50 -20.46
CA GLU A 36 31.51 -26.54 -21.38
C GLU A 36 30.52 -27.71 -21.45
N HIS A 37 30.06 -28.00 -22.67
CA HIS A 37 29.36 -29.20 -23.14
C HIS A 37 27.93 -29.49 -22.62
N LEU A 38 26.97 -29.47 -23.57
CA LEU A 38 25.59 -29.95 -23.42
C LEU A 38 25.51 -31.50 -23.28
N PRO A 39 24.61 -32.04 -22.44
CA PRO A 39 24.24 -33.45 -22.44
C PRO A 39 23.29 -33.82 -23.61
N PRO A 40 23.05 -35.11 -23.92
CA PRO A 40 22.51 -35.55 -25.20
C PRO A 40 21.01 -35.27 -25.39
N LYS A 41 20.58 -35.38 -26.66
CA LYS A 41 19.27 -35.09 -27.28
C LYS A 41 18.02 -35.82 -26.72
N SER A 42 17.90 -36.06 -25.42
CA SER A 42 16.78 -36.81 -24.83
C SER A 42 15.96 -36.03 -23.78
N VAL A 43 16.02 -34.70 -23.78
CA VAL A 43 15.21 -33.86 -22.89
C VAL A 43 14.11 -33.18 -23.73
N ASP A 44 12.85 -33.48 -23.43
CA ASP A 44 11.69 -32.88 -24.11
C ASP A 44 11.09 -31.72 -23.29
N GLY A 45 10.47 -30.77 -23.97
CA GLY A 45 9.65 -29.71 -23.36
C GLY A 45 10.42 -28.48 -22.84
N PRO A 46 9.93 -27.82 -21.77
CA PRO A 46 10.42 -26.52 -21.29
C PRO A 46 11.90 -26.50 -20.88
N ILE A 47 12.43 -27.62 -20.36
CA ILE A 47 13.84 -27.75 -19.96
C ILE A 47 14.77 -27.62 -21.18
N ARG A 48 14.36 -28.14 -22.34
CA ARG A 48 15.15 -28.01 -23.57
C ARG A 48 15.18 -26.57 -24.08
N ARG A 49 14.02 -25.89 -24.06
CA ARG A 49 13.93 -24.46 -24.41
C ARG A 49 14.83 -23.62 -23.48
N GLU A 50 14.84 -23.92 -22.19
CA GLU A 50 15.73 -23.26 -21.24
C GLU A 50 17.21 -23.53 -21.55
N LEU A 51 17.62 -24.78 -21.82
CA LEU A 51 18.99 -25.10 -22.24
C LEU A 51 19.40 -24.39 -23.55
N GLU A 52 18.47 -24.23 -24.49
CA GLU A 52 18.67 -23.47 -25.73
C GLU A 52 18.85 -21.96 -25.43
N LEU A 53 18.06 -21.39 -24.52
CA LEU A 53 18.21 -20.00 -24.07
C LEU A 53 19.51 -19.78 -23.28
N LEU A 54 19.90 -20.71 -22.41
CA LEU A 54 21.17 -20.68 -21.68
C LEU A 54 22.39 -20.69 -22.61
N SER A 55 22.23 -21.30 -23.79
CA SER A 55 23.28 -21.36 -24.82
C SER A 55 23.25 -20.15 -25.77
N SER A 56 22.29 -19.24 -25.62
CA SER A 56 22.13 -18.06 -26.48
C SER A 56 22.95 -16.86 -25.98
N GLU A 57 23.27 -15.94 -26.89
CA GLU A 57 24.04 -14.74 -26.55
C GLU A 57 23.25 -13.80 -25.63
N ALA A 58 23.93 -13.23 -24.63
CA ALA A 58 23.36 -12.18 -23.79
C ALA A 58 23.09 -10.90 -24.61
N SER A 59 22.03 -10.18 -24.25
CA SER A 59 21.70 -8.87 -24.83
C SER A 59 22.19 -7.74 -23.94
N ILE A 60 22.51 -6.60 -24.54
CA ILE A 60 22.75 -5.35 -23.78
C ILE A 60 21.46 -4.54 -23.80
N HIS A 61 21.04 -4.10 -22.63
CA HIS A 61 19.88 -3.25 -22.42
C HIS A 61 20.33 -1.90 -21.88
N GLU A 62 20.06 -0.84 -22.62
CA GLU A 62 20.17 0.52 -22.11
C GLU A 62 18.89 0.88 -21.34
N TRP A 63 19.01 1.08 -20.04
CA TRP A 63 17.89 1.44 -19.16
C TRP A 63 18.16 2.79 -18.51
N ALA A 64 17.41 3.80 -18.96
CA ALA A 64 17.43 5.13 -18.36
C ALA A 64 16.42 5.18 -17.20
N PHE A 65 16.91 5.54 -16.01
CA PHE A 65 16.08 5.65 -14.81
C PHE A 65 15.94 7.11 -14.32
N LYS A 66 16.65 8.05 -14.95
CA LYS A 66 16.49 9.50 -14.77
C LYS A 66 17.01 10.25 -16.00
N GLU A 67 16.64 11.52 -16.17
CA GLU A 67 17.14 12.36 -17.25
C GLU A 67 18.68 12.44 -17.20
N ASN A 68 19.34 11.89 -18.24
CA ASN A 68 20.81 11.74 -18.36
C ASN A 68 21.49 10.76 -17.37
N GLU A 69 20.74 9.91 -16.67
CA GLU A 69 21.30 8.81 -15.87
C GLU A 69 20.66 7.48 -16.30
N GLY A 70 21.50 6.49 -16.61
CA GLY A 70 21.07 5.17 -17.03
C GLY A 70 22.13 4.11 -16.78
N LEU A 71 21.75 2.86 -16.98
CA LEU A 71 22.61 1.69 -16.91
C LEU A 71 22.65 1.00 -18.27
N SER A 72 23.85 0.60 -18.67
CA SER A 72 24.03 -0.43 -19.69
C SER A 72 24.15 -1.76 -18.96
N LEU A 73 23.21 -2.66 -19.22
CA LEU A 73 23.06 -3.93 -18.50
C LEU A 73 23.19 -5.08 -19.47
N ILE A 74 24.03 -6.04 -19.14
CA ILE A 74 24.13 -7.29 -19.88
C ILE A 74 23.15 -8.27 -19.25
N VAL A 75 22.25 -8.79 -20.06
CA VAL A 75 21.15 -9.63 -19.62
C VAL A 75 21.23 -10.97 -20.35
N PRO A 76 21.57 -12.07 -19.65
CA PRO A 76 21.42 -13.42 -20.19
C PRO A 76 19.96 -13.69 -20.58
N ALA A 77 19.74 -14.55 -21.58
CA ALA A 77 18.40 -14.76 -22.13
C ALA A 77 17.36 -15.31 -21.13
N THR A 78 17.81 -16.03 -20.10
CA THR A 78 16.95 -16.58 -19.02
C THR A 78 16.82 -15.64 -17.80
N VAL A 79 17.44 -14.45 -17.86
CA VAL A 79 17.39 -13.45 -16.79
C VAL A 79 16.42 -12.35 -17.17
N TYR A 80 15.62 -11.90 -16.21
CA TYR A 80 14.62 -10.87 -16.45
C TYR A 80 15.29 -9.52 -16.84
N PRO A 81 15.01 -8.99 -18.05
CA PRO A 81 15.52 -7.69 -18.47
C PRO A 81 14.74 -6.56 -17.79
N PRO A 82 15.31 -5.35 -17.67
CA PRO A 82 14.58 -4.20 -17.18
C PRO A 82 13.39 -3.87 -18.11
N ARG A 83 12.20 -3.69 -17.54
CA ARG A 83 10.97 -3.30 -18.25
C ARG A 83 10.22 -2.18 -17.51
N GLU A 84 8.97 -1.92 -17.89
CA GLU A 84 8.10 -0.90 -17.29
C GLU A 84 7.91 -1.08 -15.78
N ASP A 85 7.79 -2.33 -15.31
CA ASP A 85 7.72 -2.70 -13.89
C ASP A 85 8.99 -2.32 -13.11
N THR A 86 10.16 -2.54 -13.71
CA THR A 86 11.48 -2.19 -13.17
C THR A 86 11.58 -0.67 -13.03
N GLY A 87 11.11 0.06 -14.05
CA GLY A 87 10.99 1.51 -14.01
C GLY A 87 10.05 1.99 -12.90
N LEU A 88 8.87 1.38 -12.77
CA LEU A 88 7.88 1.72 -11.75
C LEU A 88 8.44 1.48 -10.34
N LEU A 89 9.05 0.32 -10.08
CA LEU A 89 9.62 0.00 -8.78
C LEU A 89 10.72 0.99 -8.38
N PHE A 90 11.66 1.26 -9.29
CA PHE A 90 12.71 2.26 -9.04
C PHE A 90 12.11 3.66 -8.81
N SER A 91 11.09 4.05 -9.57
CA SER A 91 10.42 5.36 -9.39
C SER A 91 9.75 5.48 -8.01
N CYS A 92 9.33 4.38 -7.39
CA CYS A 92 8.78 4.37 -6.04
C CYS A 92 9.88 4.57 -5.01
N LEU A 93 10.95 3.78 -5.11
CA LEU A 93 12.03 3.77 -4.13
C LEU A 93 12.88 5.06 -4.20
N SER A 94 13.07 5.62 -5.39
CA SER A 94 13.80 6.89 -5.56
C SER A 94 13.10 8.10 -4.91
N LYS A 95 11.78 8.05 -4.70
CA LYS A 95 11.02 9.08 -3.95
C LYS A 95 11.40 9.14 -2.47
N LEU A 96 11.99 8.07 -1.91
CA LEU A 96 12.51 8.02 -0.53
C LEU A 96 13.78 8.86 -0.34
N GLY A 97 14.34 9.39 -1.44
CA GLY A 97 15.58 10.15 -1.44
C GLY A 97 16.82 9.25 -1.43
N LYS A 98 17.95 9.84 -1.02
CA LYS A 98 19.23 9.13 -0.95
C LYS A 98 19.19 8.08 0.15
N GLY A 99 19.87 6.96 -0.07
CA GLY A 99 19.98 5.92 0.95
C GLY A 99 20.74 6.40 2.19
N ASP A 100 21.76 7.24 2.01
CA ASP A 100 22.63 7.75 3.08
C ASP A 100 23.17 6.63 3.99
N GLY A 101 23.49 5.48 3.39
CA GLY A 101 23.96 4.28 4.10
C GLY A 101 22.86 3.42 4.72
N ARG A 102 21.58 3.75 4.54
CA ARG A 102 20.46 2.85 4.87
C ARG A 102 20.56 1.56 4.06
N LYS A 103 20.16 0.46 4.68
CA LYS A 103 20.25 -0.89 4.15
C LYS A 103 18.99 -1.26 3.39
N LEU A 104 19.14 -1.81 2.19
CA LEU A 104 18.04 -2.29 1.36
C LEU A 104 18.26 -3.73 0.95
N LEU A 105 17.21 -4.54 1.06
CA LEU A 105 17.14 -5.88 0.49
C LEU A 105 16.23 -5.86 -0.75
N GLU A 106 16.75 -6.21 -1.92
CA GLU A 106 15.94 -6.52 -3.10
C GLU A 106 15.81 -8.04 -3.27
N ILE A 107 14.58 -8.55 -3.28
CA ILE A 107 14.26 -9.95 -3.59
C ILE A 107 13.97 -10.03 -5.10
N GLY A 108 14.66 -10.93 -5.80
CA GLY A 108 14.56 -11.14 -7.24
C GLY A 108 15.24 -10.04 -8.07
N CYS A 109 16.57 -9.87 -7.95
CA CYS A 109 17.28 -8.80 -8.69
C CYS A 109 17.21 -8.90 -10.21
N GLY A 110 17.03 -10.10 -10.78
CA GLY A 110 17.13 -10.29 -12.23
C GLY A 110 18.45 -9.77 -12.80
N SER A 111 18.38 -8.78 -13.68
CA SER A 111 19.57 -8.12 -14.28
C SER A 111 20.35 -7.18 -13.34
N GLY A 112 19.80 -6.87 -12.16
CA GLY A 112 20.39 -5.97 -11.17
C GLY A 112 20.06 -4.50 -11.38
N ALA A 113 19.13 -4.16 -12.28
CA ALA A 113 18.81 -2.79 -12.65
C ALA A 113 18.46 -1.89 -11.45
N VAL A 114 17.48 -2.28 -10.65
CA VAL A 114 17.00 -1.52 -9.47
C VAL A 114 18.08 -1.50 -8.39
N SER A 115 18.65 -2.65 -8.03
CA SER A 115 19.79 -2.77 -7.11
C SER A 115 20.93 -1.81 -7.41
N ILE A 116 21.44 -1.81 -8.65
CA ILE A 116 22.58 -0.98 -9.05
C ILE A 116 22.19 0.50 -9.01
N ALA A 117 21.00 0.86 -9.49
CA ALA A 117 20.54 2.24 -9.46
C ALA A 117 20.37 2.76 -8.02
N LEU A 118 19.80 1.97 -7.11
CA LEU A 118 19.65 2.36 -5.71
C LEU A 118 20.98 2.46 -4.97
N ALA A 119 21.93 1.57 -5.26
CA ALA A 119 23.28 1.70 -4.72
C ALA A 119 23.99 2.97 -5.23
N LYS A 120 23.77 3.39 -6.49
CA LYS A 120 24.21 4.72 -6.98
C LYS A 120 23.54 5.88 -6.24
N PHE A 121 22.33 5.67 -5.71
CA PHE A 121 21.59 6.61 -4.86
C PHE A 121 22.01 6.54 -3.38
N GLY A 122 23.07 5.82 -3.05
CA GLY A 122 23.68 5.80 -1.71
C GLY A 122 23.07 4.79 -0.74
N TRP A 123 22.30 3.82 -1.24
CA TRP A 123 21.81 2.70 -0.43
C TRP A 123 22.90 1.63 -0.27
N GLU A 124 22.97 1.01 0.91
CA GLU A 124 23.72 -0.23 1.12
C GLU A 124 22.85 -1.41 0.65
N VAL A 125 23.07 -1.86 -0.57
CA VAL A 125 22.20 -2.85 -1.22
C VAL A 125 22.71 -4.26 -1.00
N THR A 126 21.83 -5.10 -0.45
CA THR A 126 21.87 -6.55 -0.54
C THR A 126 20.76 -6.99 -1.50
N THR A 127 21.03 -7.98 -2.32
CA THR A 127 20.00 -8.57 -3.17
C THR A 127 20.14 -10.08 -3.23
N CYS A 128 19.02 -10.75 -3.49
CA CYS A 128 18.99 -12.18 -3.68
C CYS A 128 18.12 -12.57 -4.87
N ASP A 129 18.44 -13.70 -5.48
CA ASP A 129 17.70 -14.31 -6.58
C ASP A 129 17.89 -15.82 -6.54
N VAL A 130 16.83 -16.57 -6.81
CA VAL A 130 16.87 -18.04 -6.90
C VAL A 130 17.57 -18.49 -8.18
N ASN A 131 17.67 -17.63 -9.19
CA ASN A 131 18.39 -17.88 -10.43
C ASN A 131 19.89 -17.49 -10.27
N PRO A 132 20.83 -18.44 -10.26
CA PRO A 132 22.26 -18.12 -10.13
C PRO A 132 22.80 -17.28 -11.29
N LEU A 133 22.17 -17.31 -12.49
CA LEU A 133 22.55 -16.42 -13.58
C LEU A 133 22.12 -14.98 -13.36
N ALA A 134 21.02 -14.75 -12.65
CA ALA A 134 20.62 -13.39 -12.24
C ALA A 134 21.63 -12.82 -11.24
N ILE A 135 22.14 -13.64 -10.32
CA ILE A 135 23.23 -13.26 -9.40
C ILE A 135 24.52 -12.94 -10.15
N ALA A 136 24.92 -13.79 -11.11
CA ALA A 136 26.10 -13.55 -11.93
C ALA A 136 25.96 -12.27 -12.79
N ALA A 137 24.80 -12.09 -13.43
CA ALA A 137 24.48 -10.90 -14.23
C ALA A 137 24.51 -9.63 -13.36
N THR A 138 23.83 -9.65 -12.22
CA THR A 138 23.79 -8.53 -11.27
C THR A 138 25.19 -8.16 -10.77
N THR A 139 26.01 -9.16 -10.41
CA THR A 139 27.39 -8.94 -9.95
C THR A 139 28.27 -8.35 -11.05
N GLY A 140 28.19 -8.90 -12.27
CA GLY A 140 28.92 -8.39 -13.43
C GLY A 140 28.51 -6.97 -13.81
N ASN A 141 27.20 -6.70 -13.85
CA ASN A 141 26.64 -5.38 -14.14
C ASN A 141 27.01 -4.36 -13.05
N ALA A 142 27.02 -4.75 -11.78
CA ALA A 142 27.44 -3.88 -10.67
C ALA A 142 28.91 -3.47 -10.79
N SER A 143 29.79 -4.45 -11.06
CA SER A 143 31.21 -4.22 -11.32
C SER A 143 31.42 -3.28 -12.52
N TYR A 144 30.74 -3.56 -13.64
CA TYR A 144 30.81 -2.72 -14.84
C TYR A 144 30.36 -1.28 -14.56
N ASN A 145 29.31 -1.12 -13.77
CA ASN A 145 28.77 0.18 -13.37
C ASN A 145 29.50 0.82 -12.16
N LYS A 146 30.59 0.20 -11.68
CA LYS A 146 31.45 0.65 -10.56
C LYS A 146 30.68 0.87 -9.26
N VAL A 147 29.80 -0.07 -8.93
CA VAL A 147 28.94 -0.05 -7.76
C VAL A 147 29.26 -1.27 -6.90
N ASN A 148 29.34 -1.07 -5.59
CA ASN A 148 29.45 -2.16 -4.63
C ASN A 148 28.06 -2.54 -4.12
N LEU A 149 27.73 -3.82 -4.21
CA LEU A 149 26.53 -4.41 -3.61
C LEU A 149 26.83 -5.87 -3.21
N THR A 150 25.97 -6.46 -2.39
CA THR A 150 26.05 -7.88 -2.03
C THR A 150 24.96 -8.64 -2.77
N ALA A 151 25.33 -9.60 -3.63
CA ALA A 151 24.38 -10.49 -4.30
C ALA A 151 24.50 -11.91 -3.73
N ILE A 152 23.37 -12.51 -3.35
CA ILE A 152 23.29 -13.82 -2.70
C ILE A 152 22.35 -14.71 -3.49
N GLU A 153 22.80 -15.87 -3.95
CA GLU A 153 21.89 -16.89 -4.48
C GLU A 153 20.92 -17.31 -3.37
N GLY A 154 19.63 -17.10 -3.56
CA GLY A 154 18.62 -17.37 -2.56
C GLY A 154 17.36 -16.54 -2.74
N GLY A 155 16.32 -16.90 -2.01
CA GLY A 155 15.02 -16.25 -2.09
C GLY A 155 14.01 -16.99 -1.24
N LEU A 156 12.75 -16.58 -1.31
CA LEU A 156 11.69 -17.24 -0.55
C LEU A 156 11.35 -18.59 -1.18
N ASN A 157 11.31 -19.66 -0.37
CA ASN A 157 10.82 -20.98 -0.82
C ASN A 157 9.32 -21.15 -0.56
N GLU A 158 8.73 -22.23 -1.08
CA GLU A 158 7.30 -22.55 -0.93
C GLU A 158 6.85 -22.64 0.54
N GLY A 159 7.76 -22.98 1.45
CA GLY A 159 7.50 -23.01 2.90
C GLY A 159 7.48 -21.65 3.58
N GLY A 160 7.72 -20.56 2.83
CA GLY A 160 7.80 -19.20 3.34
C GLY A 160 9.04 -18.96 4.21
N ASN A 161 10.15 -19.63 3.91
CA ASN A 161 11.45 -19.34 4.53
C ASN A 161 12.46 -18.92 3.46
N PHE A 162 13.41 -18.07 3.83
CA PHE A 162 14.49 -17.70 2.91
C PHE A 162 15.48 -18.86 2.75
N THR A 163 15.80 -19.21 1.51
CA THR A 163 17.00 -20.01 1.23
C THR A 163 18.23 -19.13 1.47
N ASN A 164 19.30 -19.72 2.02
CA ASN A 164 20.46 -18.97 2.49
C ASN A 164 20.13 -17.85 3.49
N GLN A 165 19.07 -18.03 4.29
CA GLN A 165 18.59 -17.10 5.33
C GLN A 165 19.71 -16.53 6.20
N GLN A 166 20.60 -17.37 6.73
CA GLN A 166 21.71 -16.91 7.58
C GLN A 166 22.62 -15.88 6.88
N LEU A 167 22.86 -16.04 5.57
CA LEU A 167 23.66 -15.08 4.81
C LEU A 167 22.90 -13.77 4.61
N ILE A 168 21.60 -13.83 4.32
CA ILE A 168 20.75 -12.65 4.14
C ILE A 168 20.64 -11.88 5.47
N GLU A 169 20.31 -12.57 6.56
CA GLU A 169 20.20 -12.00 7.91
C GLU A 169 21.50 -11.37 8.39
N SER A 170 22.66 -11.96 8.05
CA SER A 170 23.97 -11.37 8.38
C SER A 170 24.21 -9.98 7.77
N ARG A 171 23.41 -9.60 6.76
CA ARG A 171 23.45 -8.27 6.13
C ARG A 171 22.40 -7.32 6.67
N GLY A 172 21.34 -7.84 7.29
CA GLY A 172 20.26 -7.06 7.90
C GLY A 172 20.61 -6.49 9.28
N PRO A 173 19.58 -6.11 10.07
CA PRO A 173 18.21 -5.86 9.60
C PRO A 173 18.18 -4.75 8.53
N PHE A 174 17.17 -4.76 7.66
CA PHE A 174 17.05 -3.82 6.53
C PHE A 174 16.12 -2.66 6.85
N ASP A 175 16.41 -1.47 6.31
CA ASP A 175 15.50 -0.32 6.37
C ASP A 175 14.37 -0.45 5.34
N ILE A 176 14.69 -1.01 4.16
CA ILE A 176 13.73 -1.34 3.11
C ILE A 176 13.90 -2.78 2.65
N ILE A 177 12.80 -3.50 2.47
CA ILE A 177 12.76 -4.74 1.68
C ILE A 177 11.90 -4.47 0.45
N THR A 178 12.33 -4.87 -0.72
CA THR A 178 11.58 -4.64 -1.96
C THR A 178 11.50 -5.88 -2.83
N TRP A 179 10.37 -6.08 -3.50
CA TRP A 179 10.18 -7.21 -4.40
C TRP A 179 9.23 -6.84 -5.55
N ASN A 180 9.69 -7.03 -6.79
CA ASN A 180 8.81 -7.17 -7.95
C ASN A 180 8.24 -8.60 -7.96
N LEU A 181 6.99 -8.77 -7.51
CA LEU A 181 6.41 -10.10 -7.32
C LEU A 181 6.24 -10.80 -8.68
N PRO A 182 6.42 -12.13 -8.77
CA PRO A 182 5.89 -12.90 -9.89
C PRO A 182 4.37 -12.73 -9.93
N TYR A 183 3.79 -12.42 -11.10
CA TYR A 183 2.37 -12.10 -11.22
C TYR A 183 1.66 -12.75 -12.42
N LEU A 184 2.37 -13.55 -13.23
CA LEU A 184 1.72 -14.37 -14.25
C LEU A 184 0.97 -15.53 -13.58
N SER A 185 -0.22 -15.81 -14.09
CA SER A 185 -1.03 -16.95 -13.61
C SER A 185 -0.35 -18.28 -13.96
N PRO A 186 -0.35 -19.27 -13.05
CA PRO A 186 0.08 -20.61 -13.38
C PRO A 186 -0.69 -21.17 -14.57
N VAL A 187 0.06 -21.71 -15.52
CA VAL A 187 -0.42 -22.35 -16.74
C VAL A 187 -1.25 -23.60 -16.40
N LYS A 188 -2.43 -23.80 -17.01
CA LYS A 188 -3.35 -24.90 -16.68
C LYS A 188 -3.30 -26.02 -17.73
N GLY A 189 -3.19 -27.28 -17.28
CA GLY A 189 -3.25 -28.44 -18.17
C GLY A 189 -1.99 -28.60 -19.05
N ASP A 190 -2.19 -28.85 -20.35
CA ASP A 190 -1.12 -29.06 -21.34
C ASP A 190 -0.64 -27.76 -22.03
N GLU A 191 -1.03 -26.59 -21.52
CA GLU A 191 -0.54 -25.31 -22.00
C GLU A 191 1.00 -25.21 -21.84
N GLU A 192 1.67 -24.48 -22.75
CA GLU A 192 3.13 -24.33 -22.74
C GLU A 192 3.61 -23.60 -21.48
N LYS A 193 4.44 -24.26 -20.67
CA LYS A 193 5.13 -23.66 -19.52
C LYS A 193 6.37 -22.87 -19.97
N LEU A 194 6.78 -21.89 -19.17
CA LEU A 194 8.09 -21.26 -19.39
C LEU A 194 9.20 -22.24 -18.92
N GLY A 195 10.45 -21.93 -19.26
CA GLY A 195 11.57 -22.66 -18.66
C GLY A 195 11.55 -22.51 -17.12
N PRO A 196 12.01 -23.51 -16.34
CA PRO A 196 12.05 -23.47 -14.87
C PRO A 196 12.49 -22.14 -14.22
N LEU A 197 13.52 -21.46 -14.74
CA LEU A 197 14.00 -20.18 -14.20
C LEU A 197 13.10 -19.00 -14.57
N GLU A 198 12.52 -19.02 -15.78
CA GLU A 198 11.54 -18.01 -16.19
C GLU A 198 10.24 -18.15 -15.40
N ASP A 199 9.77 -19.38 -15.18
CA ASP A 199 8.62 -19.69 -14.33
C ASP A 199 8.85 -19.18 -12.90
N ALA A 200 10.03 -19.44 -12.32
CA ALA A 200 10.36 -18.99 -10.96
C ALA A 200 10.38 -17.46 -10.79
N GLY A 201 10.71 -16.71 -11.85
CA GLY A 201 10.76 -15.25 -11.83
C GLY A 201 9.45 -14.54 -12.21
N LEU A 202 8.59 -15.19 -13.00
CA LEU A 202 7.43 -14.53 -13.62
C LEU A 202 6.09 -15.10 -13.18
N VAL A 203 6.03 -16.40 -12.88
CA VAL A 203 4.78 -17.10 -12.56
C VAL A 203 4.60 -17.15 -11.05
N ASP A 204 3.40 -16.76 -10.59
CA ASP A 204 3.02 -16.88 -9.19
C ASP A 204 2.63 -18.33 -8.84
N THR A 205 3.65 -19.20 -8.84
CA THR A 205 3.53 -20.64 -8.58
C THR A 205 3.12 -20.97 -7.15
N GLN A 206 3.21 -19.99 -6.24
CA GLN A 206 2.99 -20.24 -4.83
C GLN A 206 1.54 -20.62 -4.54
N GLU A 207 1.39 -21.80 -3.93
CA GLU A 207 0.13 -22.26 -3.36
C GLU A 207 -0.16 -21.47 -2.08
N ASN A 208 -1.43 -21.37 -1.67
CA ASN A 208 -1.85 -20.55 -0.52
C ASN A 208 -1.66 -19.04 -0.72
N ASN A 209 -2.40 -18.47 -1.67
CA ASN A 209 -2.57 -17.02 -1.84
C ASN A 209 -1.40 -16.22 -2.45
N GLY A 210 -0.35 -16.89 -2.93
CA GLY A 210 0.72 -16.29 -3.74
C GLY A 210 1.92 -15.76 -2.94
N TRP A 211 2.98 -15.40 -3.67
CA TRP A 211 4.28 -15.03 -3.09
C TRP A 211 4.24 -13.82 -2.13
N GLY A 212 3.36 -12.85 -2.39
CA GLY A 212 3.20 -11.69 -1.51
C GLY A 212 2.66 -12.04 -0.12
N VAL A 213 1.86 -13.12 0.00
CA VAL A 213 1.38 -13.65 1.30
C VAL A 213 2.43 -14.54 1.94
N ALA A 214 3.19 -15.31 1.14
CA ALA A 214 4.31 -16.08 1.66
C ALA A 214 5.37 -15.18 2.32
N LEU A 215 5.71 -14.04 1.70
CA LEU A 215 6.62 -13.06 2.30
C LEU A 215 6.06 -12.51 3.61
N LEU A 216 4.77 -12.14 3.63
CA LEU A 216 4.09 -11.67 4.84
C LEU A 216 4.19 -12.70 5.99
N GLN A 217 4.00 -13.98 5.69
CA GLN A 217 4.13 -15.06 6.67
C GLN A 217 5.57 -15.22 7.17
N SER A 218 6.56 -15.13 6.29
CA SER A 218 7.99 -15.14 6.64
C SER A 218 8.32 -13.99 7.61
N LEU A 219 7.94 -12.76 7.27
CA LEU A 219 8.17 -11.57 8.08
C LEU A 219 7.42 -11.58 9.41
N THR A 220 6.29 -12.30 9.48
CA THR A 220 5.54 -12.45 10.74
C THR A 220 6.21 -13.47 11.67
N LYS A 221 6.98 -14.43 11.12
CA LYS A 221 7.79 -15.39 11.88
C LYS A 221 9.15 -14.81 12.27
N GLU A 222 9.74 -14.00 11.40
CA GLU A 222 11.09 -13.45 11.54
C GLU A 222 11.04 -12.01 12.08
N THR A 223 11.39 -11.82 13.36
CA THR A 223 11.34 -10.49 14.00
C THR A 223 12.52 -9.58 13.64
N ASP A 224 13.53 -10.09 12.94
CA ASP A 224 14.83 -9.41 12.83
C ASP A 224 15.25 -9.07 11.39
N LEU A 225 14.43 -9.36 10.36
CA LEU A 225 14.80 -9.05 8.97
C LEU A 225 14.59 -7.56 8.63
N LEU A 226 13.51 -6.97 9.12
CA LEU A 226 13.17 -5.55 8.92
C LEU A 226 13.45 -4.75 10.19
N LYS A 227 14.08 -3.58 10.07
CA LYS A 227 14.30 -2.67 11.20
C LYS A 227 12.97 -2.10 11.71
N PRO A 228 12.86 -1.78 13.02
CA PRO A 228 11.77 -0.95 13.51
C PRO A 228 11.69 0.39 12.76
N GLY A 229 10.52 0.73 12.24
CA GLY A 229 10.28 1.88 11.36
C GLY A 229 10.71 1.67 9.90
N GLY A 230 11.14 0.46 9.54
CA GLY A 230 11.38 0.06 8.15
C GLY A 230 10.09 -0.16 7.38
N ALA A 231 10.21 -0.25 6.05
CA ALA A 231 9.07 -0.47 5.17
C ALA A 231 9.38 -1.48 4.07
N ILE A 232 8.33 -2.06 3.50
CA ILE A 232 8.41 -3.07 2.45
C ILE A 232 7.72 -2.53 1.22
N TYR A 233 8.37 -2.59 0.06
CA TYR A 233 7.80 -2.15 -1.22
C TYR A 233 7.53 -3.34 -2.12
N LEU A 234 6.26 -3.58 -2.44
CA LEU A 234 5.85 -4.70 -3.29
C LEU A 234 5.18 -4.17 -4.55
N LEU A 235 5.68 -4.63 -5.70
CA LEU A 235 5.05 -4.42 -6.99
C LEU A 235 4.21 -5.65 -7.35
N HIS A 236 2.97 -5.41 -7.77
CA HIS A 236 2.05 -6.42 -8.24
C HIS A 236 1.18 -5.88 -9.39
N THR A 237 0.45 -6.76 -10.07
CA THR A 237 -0.58 -6.38 -11.05
C THR A 237 -1.99 -6.44 -10.44
N ASN A 238 -3.00 -5.91 -11.14
CA ASN A 238 -4.40 -5.89 -10.70
C ASN A 238 -5.15 -7.22 -10.92
N ASN A 239 -4.46 -8.36 -10.82
CA ASN A 239 -5.08 -9.69 -10.82
C ASN A 239 -5.78 -9.98 -9.48
N GLU A 240 -6.47 -11.13 -9.38
CA GLU A 240 -7.24 -11.52 -8.19
C GLU A 240 -6.40 -11.48 -6.90
N ARG A 241 -5.18 -12.03 -6.93
CA ARG A 241 -4.28 -12.06 -5.77
C ARG A 241 -3.75 -10.67 -5.42
N GLY A 242 -3.35 -9.89 -6.41
CA GLY A 242 -2.84 -8.53 -6.23
C GLY A 242 -3.88 -7.59 -5.63
N ASN A 243 -5.14 -7.68 -6.05
CA ASN A 243 -6.22 -6.85 -5.51
C ASN A 243 -6.53 -7.14 -4.03
N LEU A 244 -6.20 -8.33 -3.54
CA LEU A 244 -6.39 -8.74 -2.14
C LEU A 244 -5.15 -8.52 -1.27
N LEU A 245 -4.01 -8.23 -1.86
CA LEU A 245 -2.73 -8.23 -1.15
C LEU A 245 -2.71 -7.21 0.00
N GLN A 246 -3.13 -5.96 -0.25
CA GLN A 246 -3.20 -4.95 0.81
C GLN A 246 -4.22 -5.30 1.91
N SER A 247 -5.35 -5.94 1.57
CA SER A 247 -6.34 -6.40 2.55
C SER A 247 -5.74 -7.42 3.51
N ARG A 248 -5.01 -8.40 2.96
CA ARG A 248 -4.35 -9.48 3.73
C ARG A 248 -3.21 -8.95 4.59
N TRP A 249 -2.45 -7.99 4.08
CA TRP A 249 -1.39 -7.33 4.84
C TRP A 249 -1.96 -6.53 6.03
N ARG A 250 -3.06 -5.79 5.82
CA ARG A 250 -3.76 -5.11 6.92
C ARG A 250 -4.33 -6.08 7.95
N ALA A 251 -4.95 -7.17 7.51
CA ALA A 251 -5.42 -8.23 8.40
C ALA A 251 -4.30 -8.88 9.23
N ALA A 252 -3.05 -8.85 8.74
CA ALA A 252 -1.87 -9.33 9.46
C ALA A 252 -1.14 -8.25 10.28
N GLY A 253 -1.78 -7.09 10.53
CA GLY A 253 -1.20 -6.06 11.38
C GLY A 253 -0.17 -5.16 10.68
N TRP A 254 -0.28 -4.97 9.35
CA TRP A 254 0.58 -4.07 8.58
C TRP A 254 -0.23 -2.93 7.98
N ALA A 255 0.19 -1.68 8.18
CA ALA A 255 -0.35 -0.57 7.39
C ALA A 255 0.14 -0.66 5.95
N THR A 256 -0.67 -0.21 4.99
CA THR A 256 -0.33 -0.24 3.56
C THR A 256 -0.72 1.05 2.85
N ARG A 257 0.12 1.48 1.89
CA ARG A 257 -0.16 2.67 1.08
C ARG A 257 0.45 2.54 -0.31
N ILE A 258 -0.34 2.87 -1.33
CA ILE A 258 0.15 2.92 -2.71
C ILE A 258 1.17 4.06 -2.86
N SER A 259 2.31 3.73 -3.46
CA SER A 259 3.39 4.68 -3.77
C SER A 259 3.30 5.20 -5.20
N SER A 260 3.09 4.30 -6.16
CA SER A 260 2.88 4.62 -7.57
C SER A 260 2.08 3.53 -8.28
N GLU A 261 1.47 3.90 -9.39
CA GLU A 261 0.75 3.00 -10.29
C GLU A 261 1.09 3.32 -11.76
N LEU A 262 1.00 2.32 -12.62
CA LEU A 262 1.09 2.46 -14.07
C LEU A 262 -0.07 1.66 -14.70
N GLN A 263 -0.89 2.34 -15.49
CA GLN A 263 -2.03 1.76 -16.19
C GLN A 263 -1.70 1.58 -17.68
N PHE A 264 -1.98 0.41 -18.22
CA PHE A 264 -1.83 0.07 -19.63
C PHE A 264 -3.18 0.17 -20.36
N ASP A 265 -3.11 0.28 -21.70
CA ASP A 265 -4.26 0.48 -22.59
C ASP A 265 -5.23 -0.71 -22.59
N ASP A 266 -4.75 -1.91 -22.26
CA ASP A 266 -5.54 -3.15 -22.18
C ASP A 266 -6.25 -3.35 -20.83
N GLY A 267 -6.08 -2.41 -19.89
CA GLY A 267 -6.67 -2.48 -18.55
C GLY A 267 -5.76 -3.08 -17.49
N GLU A 268 -4.59 -3.62 -17.85
CA GLU A 268 -3.59 -4.04 -16.87
C GLU A 268 -3.09 -2.84 -16.06
N ARG A 269 -2.93 -3.03 -14.75
CA ARG A 269 -2.37 -2.01 -13.86
C ARG A 269 -1.29 -2.59 -12.97
N LEU A 270 -0.08 -2.07 -13.12
CA LEU A 270 1.00 -2.30 -12.17
C LEU A 270 0.85 -1.32 -11.01
N THR A 271 0.95 -1.86 -9.79
CA THR A 271 0.81 -1.12 -8.54
C THR A 271 2.01 -1.44 -7.66
N CYS A 272 2.68 -0.42 -7.14
CA CYS A 272 3.67 -0.58 -6.10
C CYS A 272 3.17 0.07 -4.82
N PHE A 273 2.98 -0.73 -3.77
CA PHE A 273 2.57 -0.26 -2.45
C PHE A 273 3.67 -0.50 -1.43
N ALA A 274 3.70 0.37 -0.42
CA ALA A 274 4.52 0.20 0.76
C ALA A 274 3.69 -0.44 1.87
N ALA A 275 4.33 -1.28 2.69
CA ALA A 275 3.78 -1.80 3.93
C ALA A 275 4.74 -1.60 5.10
N TRP A 276 4.21 -1.29 6.28
CA TRP A 276 5.02 -1.06 7.49
C TRP A 276 4.23 -1.41 8.75
N LYS A 277 4.93 -1.55 9.88
CA LYS A 277 4.30 -1.76 11.18
C LYS A 277 3.79 -0.44 11.75
N PRO A 278 2.49 -0.32 12.07
CA PRO A 278 1.91 0.92 12.61
C PRO A 278 2.61 1.41 13.88
N HIS A 279 3.16 2.63 13.83
CA HIS A 279 3.59 3.40 15.01
C HIS A 279 4.27 2.56 16.12
N GLU A 280 5.28 1.75 15.78
CA GLU A 280 5.88 0.74 16.68
C GLU A 280 6.40 1.27 18.03
N LYS A 281 6.65 2.58 18.13
CA LYS A 281 7.15 3.24 19.35
C LYS A 281 6.07 4.04 20.09
N ALA A 282 4.85 4.12 19.56
CA ALA A 282 3.77 4.90 20.16
C ALA A 282 3.05 4.11 21.26
N ALA A 283 2.41 4.84 22.17
CA ALA A 283 1.69 4.21 23.28
C ALA A 283 0.34 3.65 22.80
N ARG A 284 0.02 2.42 23.22
CA ARG A 284 -1.34 1.85 23.14
C ARG A 284 -1.89 1.71 24.56
N GLN A 285 -3.03 2.33 24.83
CA GLN A 285 -3.68 2.24 26.14
C GLN A 285 -5.14 1.83 25.98
N SER A 286 -5.57 0.85 26.76
CA SER A 286 -6.96 0.42 26.83
C SER A 286 -7.50 0.72 28.22
N HIS A 287 -8.66 1.38 28.27
CA HIS A 287 -9.34 1.74 29.52
C HIS A 287 -10.71 1.07 29.59
N ASP A 288 -11.17 0.73 30.79
CA ASP A 288 -12.54 0.22 30.95
C ASP A 288 -13.55 1.35 30.77
N VAL A 289 -13.32 2.50 31.41
CA VAL A 289 -14.24 3.64 31.38
C VAL A 289 -13.45 4.95 31.25
N LEU A 290 -13.88 5.82 30.34
CA LEU A 290 -13.41 7.21 30.21
C LEU A 290 -14.60 8.15 29.97
N ASP A 291 -14.43 9.45 30.20
CA ASP A 291 -15.42 10.42 29.72
C ASP A 291 -15.42 10.45 28.18
N SER A 292 -14.25 10.66 27.58
CA SER A 292 -14.05 10.61 26.14
C SER A 292 -12.59 10.28 25.81
N THR A 293 -12.38 9.35 24.87
CA THR A 293 -11.04 8.99 24.36
C THR A 293 -10.36 10.18 23.70
N ASN A 294 -11.11 11.01 22.95
CA ASN A 294 -10.59 12.25 22.36
C ASN A 294 -10.16 13.24 23.44
N GLN A 295 -10.98 13.45 24.47
CA GLN A 295 -10.66 14.38 25.56
C GLN A 295 -9.44 13.91 26.34
N TYR A 296 -9.37 12.63 26.65
CA TYR A 296 -8.21 12.03 27.31
C TYR A 296 -6.92 12.26 26.52
N LEU A 297 -6.93 12.02 25.20
CA LEU A 297 -5.78 12.32 24.37
C LEU A 297 -5.48 13.82 24.30
N MET A 298 -6.49 14.69 24.27
CA MET A 298 -6.27 16.14 24.28
C MET A 298 -5.62 16.65 25.56
N GLU A 299 -5.86 16.00 26.70
CA GLU A 299 -5.37 16.42 28.02
C GLU A 299 -4.05 15.76 28.42
N THR A 300 -3.73 14.60 27.85
CA THR A 300 -2.45 13.90 28.06
C THR A 300 -1.39 14.35 27.05
N ASP A 301 -0.11 14.09 27.35
CA ASP A 301 1.00 14.34 26.44
C ASP A 301 1.60 13.02 25.94
N LEU A 302 0.88 12.39 25.00
CA LEU A 302 1.31 11.17 24.33
C LEU A 302 1.86 11.50 22.93
N PRO A 303 2.88 10.75 22.45
CA PRO A 303 3.51 11.01 21.15
C PRO A 303 2.53 10.75 19.98
N ILE A 304 2.85 11.32 18.82
CA ILE A 304 2.17 11.05 17.55
C ILE A 304 2.08 9.54 17.32
N GLY A 305 0.91 9.09 16.86
CA GLY A 305 0.60 7.68 16.64
C GLY A 305 0.05 6.95 17.86
N SER A 306 0.05 7.57 19.04
CA SER A 306 -0.49 6.90 20.23
C SER A 306 -1.99 6.68 20.11
N MET A 307 -2.44 5.48 20.47
CA MET A 307 -3.83 5.05 20.42
C MET A 307 -4.38 4.84 21.84
N VAL A 308 -5.59 5.32 22.06
CA VAL A 308 -6.37 5.08 23.29
C VAL A 308 -7.72 4.49 22.92
N THR A 309 -8.11 3.40 23.58
CA THR A 309 -9.45 2.82 23.49
C THR A 309 -10.16 2.84 24.84
N ALA A 310 -11.49 2.87 24.83
CA ALA A 310 -12.33 2.73 26.02
C ALA A 310 -13.45 1.73 25.77
N LYS A 311 -13.74 0.83 26.72
CA LYS A 311 -14.92 -0.07 26.61
C LYS A 311 -16.24 0.71 26.77
N GLN A 312 -16.22 1.78 27.56
CA GLN A 312 -17.36 2.65 27.77
C GLN A 312 -16.92 4.13 27.82
N GLN A 313 -17.71 5.00 27.16
CA GLN A 313 -17.58 6.45 27.26
C GLN A 313 -18.76 7.04 28.05
N LEU A 314 -18.50 7.84 29.07
CA LEU A 314 -19.55 8.51 29.87
C LEU A 314 -20.02 9.83 29.26
N ALA A 315 -19.19 10.46 28.43
CA ALA A 315 -19.46 11.75 27.80
C ALA A 315 -18.89 11.79 26.37
N GLY A 316 -19.20 10.75 25.58
CA GLY A 316 -18.77 10.64 24.20
C GLY A 316 -19.24 11.81 23.34
N ARG A 317 -18.38 12.26 22.43
CA ARG A 317 -18.60 13.48 21.63
C ARG A 317 -18.70 13.14 20.16
N GLY A 318 -19.77 13.60 19.53
CA GLY A 318 -19.90 13.74 18.09
C GLY A 318 -19.73 15.19 17.65
N GLN A 319 -19.84 15.42 16.34
CA GLN A 319 -19.83 16.78 15.80
C GLN A 319 -20.99 17.64 16.37
N ARG A 320 -20.74 18.95 16.49
CA ARG A 320 -21.72 19.97 16.91
C ARG A 320 -22.24 19.80 18.34
N LYS A 321 -21.39 19.30 19.24
CA LYS A 321 -21.77 19.00 20.63
C LYS A 321 -22.86 17.91 20.75
N ARG A 322 -23.10 17.13 19.68
CA ARG A 322 -23.92 15.92 19.80
C ARG A 322 -23.20 14.91 20.68
N VAL A 323 -23.97 14.14 21.43
CA VAL A 323 -23.45 13.04 22.23
C VAL A 323 -23.22 11.84 21.30
N TRP A 324 -22.11 11.13 21.52
CA TRP A 324 -21.88 9.83 20.94
C TRP A 324 -22.10 8.78 22.04
N ASP A 325 -23.24 8.10 21.99
CA ASP A 325 -23.55 7.03 22.93
C ASP A 325 -22.81 5.76 22.51
N THR A 326 -22.01 5.21 23.42
CA THR A 326 -21.26 3.96 23.22
C THR A 326 -21.96 2.87 24.01
N ASN A 327 -22.52 1.87 23.35
CA ASN A 327 -23.07 0.71 24.05
C ASN A 327 -21.94 -0.21 24.52
N GLU A 328 -22.23 -1.03 25.52
CA GLU A 328 -21.27 -2.05 25.96
C GLU A 328 -20.92 -2.98 24.79
N GLY A 329 -19.64 -3.03 24.44
CA GLY A 329 -19.14 -3.80 23.30
C GLY A 329 -18.91 -3.00 22.02
N ASP A 330 -19.31 -1.74 21.93
CA ASP A 330 -18.97 -0.90 20.78
C ASP A 330 -17.48 -0.49 20.78
N PHE A 331 -16.95 -0.16 19.61
CA PHE A 331 -15.59 0.36 19.50
C PHE A 331 -15.56 1.87 19.73
N ALA A 332 -14.72 2.30 20.66
CA ALA A 332 -14.40 3.69 20.92
C ALA A 332 -12.88 3.85 21.01
N GLY A 333 -12.28 4.47 19.98
CA GLY A 333 -10.84 4.62 19.87
C GLY A 333 -10.44 5.99 19.35
N SER A 334 -9.27 6.47 19.80
CA SER A 334 -8.70 7.73 19.35
C SER A 334 -7.19 7.64 19.13
N TRP A 335 -6.69 8.46 18.20
CA TRP A 335 -5.27 8.55 17.82
C TRP A 335 -4.75 9.97 17.89
N VAL A 336 -3.52 10.15 18.38
CA VAL A 336 -2.78 11.40 18.23
C VAL A 336 -2.22 11.47 16.82
N LEU A 337 -2.63 12.46 16.04
CA LEU A 337 -2.18 12.64 14.66
C LEU A 337 -1.07 13.68 14.54
N ASP A 338 -0.28 13.57 13.48
CA ASP A 338 0.68 14.59 13.08
C ASP A 338 -0.06 15.91 12.74
N PRO A 339 0.26 17.03 13.44
CA PRO A 339 -0.39 18.31 13.19
C PRO A 339 -0.23 18.85 11.77
N GLU A 340 0.85 18.49 11.06
CA GLU A 340 1.08 18.91 9.68
C GLU A 340 -0.02 18.41 8.73
N LEU A 341 -0.71 17.33 9.09
CA LEU A 341 -1.83 16.79 8.30
C LEU A 341 -3.00 17.76 8.18
N MET A 342 -3.12 18.76 9.07
CA MET A 342 -4.19 19.76 9.01
C MET A 342 -4.14 20.64 7.76
N GLU A 343 -3.04 20.64 7.00
CA GLU A 343 -2.95 21.30 5.70
C GLU A 343 -4.01 20.81 4.69
N CYS A 344 -4.44 19.54 4.77
CA CYS A 344 -5.49 19.01 3.91
C CYS A 344 -6.92 19.39 4.34
N GLY A 345 -7.07 20.03 5.51
CA GLY A 345 -8.33 20.46 6.06
C GLY A 345 -9.06 19.36 6.86
N PRO A 346 -9.71 19.72 7.98
CA PRO A 346 -10.36 18.74 8.87
C PRO A 346 -11.52 17.99 8.20
N GLY A 347 -12.18 18.60 7.19
CA GLY A 347 -13.23 17.96 6.42
C GLY A 347 -12.72 16.71 5.69
N MET A 348 -11.64 16.85 4.93
CA MET A 348 -11.02 15.74 4.20
C MET A 348 -10.48 14.68 5.17
N MET A 349 -9.85 15.08 6.28
CA MET A 349 -9.37 14.14 7.29
C MET A 349 -10.50 13.27 7.88
N GLN A 350 -11.69 13.83 8.12
CA GLN A 350 -12.83 13.03 8.60
C GLN A 350 -13.36 12.04 7.56
N LEU A 351 -13.35 12.43 6.28
CA LEU A 351 -13.76 11.55 5.19
C LEU A 351 -12.74 10.41 4.99
N ASP A 352 -11.45 10.72 5.09
CA ASP A 352 -10.37 9.71 5.02
C ASP A 352 -10.41 8.75 6.21
N ALA A 353 -10.83 9.21 7.40
CA ALA A 353 -11.12 8.32 8.52
C ALA A 353 -12.31 7.39 8.24
N GLY A 354 -13.34 7.86 7.52
CA GLY A 354 -14.41 7.01 7.02
C GLY A 354 -13.92 5.93 6.05
N VAL A 355 -12.96 6.25 5.18
CA VAL A 355 -12.29 5.26 4.32
C VAL A 355 -11.53 4.24 5.16
N ALA A 356 -10.83 4.65 6.22
CA ALA A 356 -10.13 3.74 7.13
C ALA A 356 -11.08 2.74 7.81
N VAL A 357 -12.26 3.20 8.26
CA VAL A 357 -13.30 2.31 8.82
C VAL A 357 -13.74 1.26 7.80
N ILE A 358 -14.06 1.70 6.58
CA ILE A 358 -14.52 0.78 5.52
C ILE A 358 -13.40 -0.19 5.12
N ASP A 359 -12.16 0.28 5.00
CA ASP A 359 -11.01 -0.57 4.71
C ASP A 359 -10.78 -1.64 5.80
N ALA A 360 -10.95 -1.30 7.08
CA ALA A 360 -10.84 -2.27 8.18
C ALA A 360 -11.89 -3.38 8.05
N ILE A 361 -13.12 -3.01 7.69
CA ILE A 361 -14.21 -3.96 7.43
C ILE A 361 -13.91 -4.82 6.19
N CYS A 362 -13.37 -4.23 5.13
CA CYS A 362 -12.95 -4.93 3.91
C CYS A 362 -11.82 -5.94 4.18
N ALA A 363 -10.80 -5.53 4.93
CA ALA A 363 -9.69 -6.38 5.32
C ALA A 363 -10.17 -7.59 6.17
N SER A 364 -11.13 -7.39 7.07
CA SER A 364 -11.72 -8.47 7.87
C SER A 364 -12.46 -9.55 7.06
N GLN A 365 -12.85 -9.23 5.83
CA GLN A 365 -13.63 -10.09 4.94
C GLN A 365 -12.82 -10.60 3.74
N ASP A 366 -11.50 -10.33 3.70
CA ASP A 366 -10.64 -10.64 2.55
C ASP A 366 -11.20 -10.12 1.22
N ILE A 367 -11.66 -8.85 1.21
CA ILE A 367 -12.13 -8.15 -0.01
C ILE A 367 -11.25 -6.95 -0.36
N PRO A 368 -11.16 -6.53 -1.64
CA PRO A 368 -10.31 -5.40 -2.05
C PRO A 368 -10.65 -4.09 -1.34
N LEU A 369 -9.61 -3.30 -1.05
CA LEU A 369 -9.74 -2.06 -0.27
C LEU A 369 -10.17 -0.86 -1.13
N PRO A 370 -11.16 -0.06 -0.72
CA PRO A 370 -11.44 1.25 -1.30
C PRO A 370 -10.23 2.18 -1.42
N SER A 371 -9.34 2.18 -0.42
CA SER A 371 -8.12 3.00 -0.46
C SER A 371 -7.05 2.51 -1.43
N ALA A 372 -7.14 1.25 -1.88
CA ALA A 372 -6.25 0.71 -2.90
C ALA A 372 -6.69 1.13 -4.30
N HIS A 373 -7.99 1.16 -4.59
CA HIS A 373 -8.48 1.73 -5.85
C HIS A 373 -9.97 2.06 -5.74
N TRP A 374 -10.39 3.18 -6.32
CA TRP A 374 -11.78 3.65 -6.23
C TRP A 374 -12.80 2.71 -6.88
N THR A 375 -12.38 1.83 -7.82
CA THR A 375 -13.27 0.80 -8.39
C THR A 375 -13.64 -0.28 -7.38
N ASN A 376 -12.87 -0.41 -6.30
CA ASN A 376 -13.18 -1.32 -5.19
C ASN A 376 -14.32 -0.78 -4.31
N CYS A 377 -14.73 0.48 -4.50
CA CYS A 377 -15.88 1.07 -3.84
C CYS A 377 -17.24 0.65 -4.44
N ASN A 378 -17.22 -0.01 -5.61
CA ASN A 378 -18.42 -0.55 -6.21
C ASN A 378 -18.99 -1.63 -5.26
N PRO A 379 -20.31 -1.67 -5.00
CA PRO A 379 -20.87 -2.60 -4.03
C PRO A 379 -20.77 -4.05 -4.52
N PHE A 380 -19.64 -4.68 -4.23
CA PHE A 380 -19.44 -6.12 -4.41
C PHE A 380 -19.90 -6.90 -3.16
N SER A 381 -20.16 -6.22 -2.03
CA SER A 381 -20.68 -6.82 -0.80
C SER A 381 -22.16 -6.49 -0.60
N ASN A 382 -22.89 -7.41 0.04
CA ASN A 382 -24.33 -7.33 0.33
C ASN A 382 -24.74 -6.17 1.28
N HIS A 383 -23.84 -5.27 1.65
CA HIS A 383 -24.05 -4.31 2.75
C HIS A 383 -23.95 -2.83 2.34
N ASN A 384 -23.57 -2.54 1.08
CA ASN A 384 -23.55 -1.19 0.50
C ASN A 384 -22.92 -0.13 1.43
N LEU A 385 -21.67 -0.35 1.84
CA LEU A 385 -20.95 0.62 2.66
C LEU A 385 -20.80 1.95 1.92
N SER A 386 -21.03 3.05 2.64
CA SER A 386 -21.02 4.40 2.09
C SER A 386 -20.52 5.42 3.10
N ILE A 387 -20.02 6.55 2.58
CA ILE A 387 -19.65 7.72 3.38
C ILE A 387 -20.77 8.73 3.29
N HIS A 388 -21.30 9.12 4.45
CA HIS A 388 -22.27 10.20 4.58
C HIS A 388 -21.56 11.43 5.12
N TRP A 389 -21.48 12.46 4.27
CA TRP A 389 -20.83 13.71 4.63
C TRP A 389 -21.53 14.38 5.84
N PRO A 390 -20.78 14.90 6.82
CA PRO A 390 -19.34 15.16 6.75
C PRO A 390 -18.43 14.09 7.34
N ASN A 391 -18.94 13.09 8.05
CA ASN A 391 -18.10 12.30 8.95
C ASN A 391 -18.66 10.92 9.35
N ASP A 392 -19.72 10.45 8.71
CA ASP A 392 -20.40 9.22 9.11
C ASP A 392 -20.15 8.11 8.08
N VAL A 393 -20.05 6.86 8.56
CA VAL A 393 -20.05 5.65 7.72
C VAL A 393 -21.38 4.94 7.91
N TRP A 394 -21.97 4.53 6.80
CA TRP A 394 -23.30 3.93 6.76
C TRP A 394 -23.28 2.61 5.99
N ALA A 395 -24.17 1.71 6.38
CA ALA A 395 -24.65 0.61 5.55
C ALA A 395 -26.13 0.85 5.19
N ASP A 396 -26.73 -0.06 4.42
CA ASP A 396 -28.13 0.08 3.99
C ASP A 396 -29.13 0.26 5.14
N SER A 397 -28.90 -0.44 6.26
CA SER A 397 -29.72 -0.45 7.46
C SER A 397 -29.58 0.82 8.31
N GLY A 398 -28.51 1.60 8.12
CA GLY A 398 -28.31 2.84 8.84
C GLY A 398 -26.86 3.18 9.16
N LYS A 399 -26.69 4.11 10.08
CA LYS A 399 -25.40 4.59 10.55
C LYS A 399 -24.65 3.49 11.31
N LEU A 400 -23.40 3.26 10.91
CA LEU A 400 -22.50 2.27 11.49
C LEU A 400 -21.40 2.90 12.36
N ALA A 401 -20.81 4.01 11.89
CA ALA A 401 -19.70 4.66 12.58
C ALA A 401 -19.72 6.18 12.42
N GLY A 402 -19.04 6.86 13.33
CA GLY A 402 -18.78 8.30 13.30
C GLY A 402 -17.30 8.58 13.50
N CYS A 403 -16.76 9.47 12.67
CA CYS A 403 -15.38 9.95 12.77
C CYS A 403 -15.37 11.40 13.27
N LEU A 404 -14.42 11.78 14.11
CA LEU A 404 -14.32 13.14 14.64
C LEU A 404 -12.86 13.58 14.73
N ILE A 405 -12.51 14.63 14.00
CA ILE A 405 -11.22 15.31 14.13
C ILE A 405 -11.39 16.52 15.06
N GLU A 406 -10.59 16.57 16.10
CA GLU A 406 -10.46 17.72 16.97
C GLU A 406 -9.02 18.24 16.97
N GLY A 407 -8.86 19.56 17.09
CA GLY A 407 -7.57 20.21 17.15
C GLY A 407 -7.51 21.24 18.28
N ARG A 408 -6.40 21.30 19.00
CA ARG A 408 -6.13 22.33 20.00
C ARG A 408 -4.78 22.99 19.73
N GLN A 409 -4.77 24.32 19.65
CA GLN A 409 -3.55 25.10 19.58
C GLN A 409 -3.27 25.74 20.95
N THR A 410 -2.09 25.48 21.51
CA THR A 410 -1.60 26.10 22.75
C THR A 410 -0.24 26.74 22.49
N GLY A 411 -0.24 28.07 22.27
CA GLY A 411 0.95 28.78 21.83
C GLY A 411 1.42 28.28 20.46
N LYS A 412 2.64 27.72 20.42
CA LYS A 412 3.22 27.11 19.20
C LYS A 412 2.90 25.62 19.04
N HIS A 413 2.38 24.96 20.08
CA HIS A 413 2.08 23.54 20.03
C HIS A 413 0.67 23.34 19.47
N GLN A 414 0.56 22.55 18.42
CA GLN A 414 -0.70 22.11 17.85
C GLN A 414 -0.86 20.62 18.15
N LYS A 415 -2.03 20.24 18.64
CA LYS A 415 -2.40 18.85 18.87
C LYS A 415 -3.64 18.52 18.05
N VAL A 416 -3.59 17.39 17.35
CA VAL A 416 -4.69 16.90 16.52
C VAL A 416 -5.03 15.49 16.98
N VAL A 417 -6.32 15.23 17.20
CA VAL A 417 -6.81 13.93 17.64
C VAL A 417 -7.93 13.49 16.72
N LEU A 418 -7.82 12.25 16.23
CA LEU A 418 -8.89 11.54 15.54
C LEU A 418 -9.59 10.63 16.52
N GLY A 419 -10.91 10.73 16.63
CA GLY A 419 -11.77 9.76 17.30
C GLY A 419 -12.61 9.00 16.29
N ILE A 420 -12.76 7.70 16.50
CA ILE A 420 -13.65 6.82 15.75
C ILE A 420 -14.51 6.07 16.76
N GLY A 421 -15.82 6.21 16.61
CA GLY A 421 -16.81 5.36 17.26
C GLY A 421 -17.46 4.45 16.22
N LEU A 422 -17.54 3.15 16.49
CA LEU A 422 -18.20 2.18 15.61
C LEU A 422 -19.08 1.23 16.44
N ASN A 423 -20.28 1.01 15.94
CA ASN A 423 -21.24 0.09 16.54
C ASN A 423 -20.83 -1.35 16.21
N LEU A 424 -20.51 -2.19 17.20
CA LEU A 424 -20.31 -3.63 16.95
C LEU A 424 -21.65 -4.36 16.90
N GLY A 425 -22.57 -4.02 17.81
CA GLY A 425 -23.95 -4.50 17.81
C GLY A 425 -24.92 -3.45 17.23
N ILE A 426 -26.18 -3.84 17.03
CA ILE A 426 -27.23 -2.90 16.60
C ILE A 426 -27.58 -1.98 17.78
N PRO A 427 -27.43 -0.65 17.65
CA PRO A 427 -27.79 0.27 18.72
C PRO A 427 -29.30 0.29 18.98
N ASN A 428 -29.69 0.39 20.25
CA ASN A 428 -31.09 0.59 20.64
C ASN A 428 -31.45 2.09 20.62
N THR A 429 -31.48 2.70 19.44
CA THR A 429 -31.88 4.12 19.24
C THR A 429 -33.01 4.23 18.22
N GLU A 430 -33.97 5.11 18.49
CA GLU A 430 -35.06 5.45 17.57
C GLU A 430 -34.85 6.80 16.86
N ASP A 431 -33.79 7.55 17.20
CA ASP A 431 -33.56 8.91 16.71
C ASP A 431 -33.18 8.94 15.21
N TYR A 432 -32.50 7.89 14.75
CA TYR A 432 -32.06 7.73 13.36
C TYR A 432 -31.76 6.25 13.04
N PRO A 433 -31.86 5.84 11.75
CA PRO A 433 -31.48 4.49 11.33
C PRO A 433 -30.03 4.18 11.73
N SER A 434 -29.84 3.09 12.45
CA SER A 434 -28.54 2.63 12.96
C SER A 434 -28.37 1.14 12.74
N THR A 435 -27.12 0.69 12.62
CA THR A 435 -26.75 -0.72 12.43
C THR A 435 -25.43 -1.01 13.12
N GLY A 436 -25.14 -2.30 13.30
CA GLY A 436 -23.90 -2.79 13.90
C GLY A 436 -23.04 -3.55 12.90
N LEU A 437 -21.75 -3.68 13.20
CA LEU A 437 -20.83 -4.50 12.42
C LEU A 437 -21.31 -5.96 12.34
N SER A 438 -22.00 -6.46 13.36
CA SER A 438 -22.61 -7.79 13.38
C SER A 438 -23.60 -8.05 12.24
N ASP A 439 -24.25 -7.02 11.68
CA ASP A 439 -25.16 -7.16 10.53
C ASP A 439 -24.40 -7.27 9.20
N ILE A 440 -23.13 -6.91 9.20
CA ILE A 440 -22.25 -6.84 8.03
C ILE A 440 -21.32 -8.05 7.99
N THR A 441 -20.78 -8.44 9.14
CA THR A 441 -19.88 -9.58 9.27
C THR A 441 -20.00 -10.23 10.65
N ASN A 442 -20.01 -11.55 10.67
CA ASN A 442 -20.18 -12.34 11.90
C ASN A 442 -18.85 -12.64 12.62
N SER A 443 -17.71 -12.17 12.11
CA SER A 443 -16.40 -12.79 12.41
C SER A 443 -15.38 -11.89 13.12
N VAL A 444 -15.73 -10.68 13.58
CA VAL A 444 -14.74 -9.74 14.13
C VAL A 444 -14.99 -9.45 15.60
N THR A 445 -14.02 -9.79 16.47
CA THR A 445 -14.02 -9.41 17.89
C THR A 445 -13.63 -7.94 18.05
N LEU A 446 -13.92 -7.32 19.19
CA LEU A 446 -13.48 -5.94 19.47
C LEU A 446 -11.96 -5.79 19.36
N GLU A 447 -11.20 -6.77 19.87
CA GLU A 447 -9.73 -6.79 19.77
C GLU A 447 -9.28 -6.91 18.30
N GLY A 448 -9.86 -7.84 17.54
CA GLY A 448 -9.55 -8.00 16.13
C GLY A 448 -9.90 -6.76 15.30
N PHE A 449 -11.02 -6.09 15.61
CA PHE A 449 -11.38 -4.83 14.97
C PHE A 449 -10.40 -3.71 15.36
N THR A 450 -9.95 -3.66 16.61
CA THR A 450 -8.99 -2.68 17.12
C THR A 450 -7.67 -2.74 16.34
N ASP A 451 -7.16 -3.95 16.10
CA ASP A 451 -5.93 -4.13 15.32
C ASP A 451 -6.13 -3.75 13.85
N LEU A 452 -7.26 -4.16 13.25
CA LEU A 452 -7.61 -3.81 11.86
C LEU A 452 -7.75 -2.31 11.66
N ILE A 453 -8.51 -1.62 12.53
CA ILE A 453 -8.72 -0.18 12.40
C ILE A 453 -7.44 0.61 12.64
N ASP A 454 -6.57 0.14 13.53
CA ASP A 454 -5.26 0.77 13.74
C ASP A 454 -4.35 0.69 12.51
N THR A 455 -4.32 -0.47 11.81
CA THR A 455 -3.60 -0.56 10.53
C THR A 455 -4.20 0.33 9.46
N ALA A 456 -5.54 0.43 9.39
CA ALA A 456 -6.23 1.25 8.40
C ALA A 456 -6.08 2.76 8.67
N VAL A 457 -6.14 3.19 9.94
CA VAL A 457 -5.86 4.58 10.34
C VAL A 457 -4.41 4.91 10.01
N SER A 458 -3.45 4.07 10.38
CA SER A 458 -2.04 4.30 10.09
C SER A 458 -1.77 4.37 8.58
N SER A 459 -2.44 3.51 7.80
CA SER A 459 -2.39 3.56 6.32
C SER A 459 -2.80 4.92 5.74
N GLN A 460 -3.75 5.62 6.37
CA GLN A 460 -4.22 6.94 5.93
C GLN A 460 -3.44 8.11 6.56
N PHE A 461 -3.01 8.00 7.81
CA PHE A 461 -2.54 9.15 8.59
C PHE A 461 -1.08 9.09 9.02
N GLU A 462 -0.44 7.92 9.06
CA GLU A 462 0.96 7.84 9.49
C GLU A 462 1.89 8.53 8.48
N THR A 463 2.85 9.29 9.00
CA THR A 463 3.88 10.01 8.27
C THR A 463 5.25 9.42 8.62
N GLY A 464 6.17 9.40 7.65
CA GLY A 464 7.49 8.85 7.87
C GLY A 464 8.38 8.98 6.63
N ILE A 465 9.69 8.91 6.84
CA ILE A 465 10.69 9.11 5.78
C ILE A 465 10.86 7.90 4.84
N LEU A 466 10.38 6.72 5.26
CA LEU A 466 10.48 5.44 4.53
C LEU A 466 9.12 4.96 3.99
N ILE A 467 8.05 5.72 4.21
CA ILE A 467 6.71 5.39 3.73
C ILE A 467 6.23 6.46 2.76
N PRO A 468 5.32 6.15 1.81
CA PRO A 468 4.82 7.13 0.86
C PRO A 468 4.09 8.26 1.59
N PRO A 469 4.02 9.48 1.02
CA PRO A 469 3.24 10.58 1.61
C PRO A 469 1.75 10.21 1.67
N ARG A 470 0.98 10.92 2.50
CA ARG A 470 -0.47 10.72 2.66
C ARG A 470 -1.17 10.57 1.30
N PRO A 471 -2.05 9.57 1.11
CA PRO A 471 -2.75 9.39 -0.15
C PRO A 471 -3.86 10.44 -0.31
N ASN A 472 -4.18 10.78 -1.55
CA ASN A 472 -5.37 11.57 -1.86
C ASN A 472 -6.55 10.62 -2.11
N GLN A 473 -7.41 10.43 -1.12
CA GLN A 473 -8.54 9.50 -1.23
C GLN A 473 -9.80 10.12 -1.85
N LYS A 474 -9.70 11.29 -2.50
CA LYS A 474 -10.87 11.99 -3.06
C LYS A 474 -11.73 11.10 -3.96
N ASN A 475 -11.11 10.25 -4.80
CA ASN A 475 -11.84 9.37 -5.70
C ASN A 475 -12.57 8.25 -4.95
N ALA A 476 -11.91 7.64 -3.95
CA ALA A 476 -12.52 6.60 -3.12
C ALA A 476 -13.67 7.17 -2.29
N VAL A 477 -13.45 8.33 -1.64
CA VAL A 477 -14.49 9.05 -0.90
C VAL A 477 -15.67 9.38 -1.80
N TRP A 478 -15.42 9.92 -2.99
CA TRP A 478 -16.50 10.26 -3.92
C TRP A 478 -17.28 9.01 -4.37
N ALA A 479 -16.60 7.92 -4.71
CA ALA A 479 -17.25 6.67 -5.10
C ALA A 479 -18.12 6.11 -3.96
N LEU A 480 -17.61 6.11 -2.73
CA LEU A 480 -18.37 5.67 -1.54
C LEU A 480 -19.55 6.60 -1.23
N MET A 481 -19.42 7.90 -1.44
CA MET A 481 -20.55 8.83 -1.32
C MET A 481 -21.60 8.59 -2.41
N THR A 482 -21.20 8.24 -3.63
CA THR A 482 -22.16 7.99 -4.73
C THR A 482 -23.04 6.77 -4.50
N ASN A 483 -22.62 5.80 -3.69
CA ASN A 483 -23.46 4.67 -3.26
C ASN A 483 -24.74 5.15 -2.53
N HIS A 484 -24.63 6.28 -1.84
CA HIS A 484 -25.75 6.97 -1.19
C HIS A 484 -26.46 7.95 -2.14
N LEU A 485 -25.69 8.83 -2.81
CA LEU A 485 -26.24 9.92 -3.63
C LEU A 485 -27.02 9.42 -4.87
N SER A 486 -26.65 8.26 -5.43
CA SER A 486 -27.32 7.68 -6.60
C SER A 486 -28.76 7.25 -6.33
N ARG A 487 -29.19 7.19 -5.06
CA ARG A 487 -30.58 6.87 -4.66
C ARG A 487 -31.56 8.02 -4.83
N GLY A 488 -31.14 9.12 -5.46
CA GLY A 488 -31.99 10.29 -5.74
C GLY A 488 -32.09 11.27 -4.57
N LEU A 489 -31.23 11.11 -3.56
CA LEU A 489 -31.20 11.96 -2.39
C LEU A 489 -30.72 13.37 -2.74
N SER A 490 -31.38 14.34 -2.17
CA SER A 490 -31.15 15.75 -2.38
C SER A 490 -30.79 16.43 -1.08
N LEU A 491 -29.77 17.28 -1.15
CA LEU A 491 -29.37 18.08 0.00
C LEU A 491 -30.27 19.31 0.04
N LYS A 492 -30.81 19.66 1.20
CA LYS A 492 -31.47 20.94 1.42
C LYS A 492 -30.68 21.77 2.41
N GLN A 493 -30.51 23.06 2.10
CA GLN A 493 -30.01 24.07 3.03
C GLN A 493 -30.99 25.23 3.04
N ASP A 494 -31.51 25.59 4.21
CA ASP A 494 -32.49 26.68 4.38
C ASP A 494 -33.69 26.57 3.40
N ALA A 495 -34.20 25.35 3.23
CA ALA A 495 -35.28 24.94 2.31
C ALA A 495 -34.97 24.96 0.80
N GLU A 496 -33.77 25.36 0.38
CA GLU A 496 -33.34 25.29 -1.03
C GLU A 496 -32.76 23.92 -1.36
N LYS A 497 -33.22 23.34 -2.49
CA LYS A 497 -32.68 22.06 -2.99
C LYS A 497 -31.32 22.27 -3.66
N LEU A 498 -30.36 21.46 -3.25
CA LEU A 498 -28.99 21.43 -3.74
C LEU A 498 -28.67 20.06 -4.30
N THR A 499 -28.08 20.03 -5.49
CA THR A 499 -27.51 18.82 -6.08
C THR A 499 -26.01 18.79 -5.77
N VAL A 500 -25.55 17.73 -5.10
CA VAL A 500 -24.13 17.51 -4.81
C VAL A 500 -23.45 16.99 -6.07
N THR A 501 -22.36 17.63 -6.50
CA THR A 501 -21.67 17.30 -7.76
C THR A 501 -20.24 16.84 -7.59
N SER A 502 -19.58 17.21 -6.48
CA SER A 502 -18.24 16.72 -6.11
C SER A 502 -17.88 17.14 -4.69
N ILE A 503 -16.68 16.76 -4.24
CA ILE A 503 -16.04 17.27 -3.03
C ILE A 503 -14.82 18.13 -3.36
N SER A 504 -14.54 19.15 -2.54
CA SER A 504 -13.35 19.99 -2.66
C SER A 504 -12.09 19.23 -2.21
N LYS A 505 -10.91 19.86 -2.32
CA LYS A 505 -9.67 19.29 -1.77
C LYS A 505 -9.65 19.27 -0.23
N ALA A 506 -10.41 20.17 0.40
CA ALA A 506 -10.52 20.28 1.85
C ALA A 506 -11.69 19.45 2.44
N GLY A 507 -12.39 18.69 1.59
CA GLY A 507 -13.53 17.85 1.97
C GLY A 507 -14.87 18.59 2.08
N GLU A 508 -15.01 19.78 1.49
CA GLU A 508 -16.28 20.51 1.45
C GLU A 508 -17.18 19.97 0.32
N LEU A 509 -18.51 20.01 0.49
CA LEU A 509 -19.40 19.65 -0.62
C LEU A 509 -19.43 20.77 -1.66
N ILE A 510 -19.31 20.38 -2.92
CA ILE A 510 -19.56 21.26 -4.05
C ILE A 510 -20.95 20.93 -4.58
N CYS A 511 -21.84 21.91 -4.50
CA CYS A 511 -23.25 21.77 -4.83
C CYS A 511 -23.66 22.73 -5.96
N HIS A 512 -24.81 22.48 -6.57
CA HIS A 512 -25.48 23.39 -7.49
C HIS A 512 -26.94 23.56 -7.09
N ASP A 513 -27.45 24.80 -7.10
CA ASP A 513 -28.86 25.13 -6.82
C ASP A 513 -29.73 25.23 -8.09
N GLY A 514 -29.18 24.81 -9.24
CA GLY A 514 -29.77 24.97 -10.56
C GLY A 514 -29.34 26.25 -11.28
N ARG A 515 -28.68 27.21 -10.60
CA ARG A 515 -28.19 28.47 -11.20
C ARG A 515 -26.71 28.71 -10.97
N LYS A 516 -26.22 28.45 -9.75
CA LYS A 516 -24.84 28.72 -9.36
C LYS A 516 -24.25 27.58 -8.53
N ARG A 517 -22.93 27.48 -8.62
CA ARG A 517 -22.12 26.62 -7.74
C ARG A 517 -22.15 27.19 -6.31
N ARG A 518 -22.34 26.32 -5.32
CA ARG A 518 -22.21 26.60 -3.89
C ARG A 518 -21.18 25.67 -3.26
N ILE A 519 -20.46 26.17 -2.27
CA ILE A 519 -19.53 25.38 -1.46
C ILE A 519 -20.13 25.30 -0.07
N ILE A 520 -20.33 24.09 0.42
CA ILE A 520 -20.91 23.81 1.73
C ILE A 520 -19.81 23.26 2.63
N SER A 521 -19.37 24.07 3.58
CA SER A 521 -18.24 23.78 4.47
C SER A 521 -18.64 23.23 5.84
N ASP A 522 -19.92 23.31 6.19
CA ASP A 522 -20.46 22.76 7.42
C ASP A 522 -21.84 22.16 7.19
N SER A 523 -22.25 21.25 8.06
CA SER A 523 -23.54 20.58 7.96
C SER A 523 -24.72 21.38 8.53
N TYR A 524 -24.57 22.68 8.89
CA TYR A 524 -25.56 23.38 9.72
C TYR A 524 -26.80 23.63 8.87
N ASN A 525 -27.97 23.33 9.42
CA ASN A 525 -29.24 23.38 8.71
C ASN A 525 -29.29 22.53 7.41
N LEU A 526 -28.43 21.51 7.30
CA LEU A 526 -28.49 20.56 6.19
C LEU A 526 -29.41 19.40 6.50
N ILE A 527 -30.26 19.07 5.53
CA ILE A 527 -31.15 17.92 5.58
C ILE A 527 -30.97 17.12 4.29
N TRP A 528 -30.71 15.82 4.42
CA TRP A 528 -30.71 14.87 3.29
C TRP A 528 -32.13 14.34 3.10
N ASN A 529 -32.71 14.58 1.91
CA ASN A 529 -34.10 14.26 1.56
C ASN A 529 -34.22 13.40 0.30
#